data_AF-A0NLH0-F1
#
_entry.id   AF-A0NLH0-F1
#
_cell.length_a   1.000
_cell.length_b   1.000
_cell.length_c   1.000
_cell.angle_alpha   90.00
_cell.angle_beta   90.00
_cell.angle_gamma   90.00
#
_symmetry.space_group_name_H-M   'P 1'
#
loop_
_entity.id
_entity.type
_entity.pdbx_description
1 polymer ?
#
loop_
_entity_poly.entity_id
_entity_poly.type
_entity_poly.pdbx_seq_one_letter_code
_entity_poly.pdbx_strand_id
1 'polypeptide(L)'
;MRLADTAVAHSCAVSSASASASGAEQLTSVTRGEVRTMMLYLRKARERAIAIRDRSPGGSYLESVLTRTIDGISLELSQLDYLLTSQPVDPSRNSSTRRMRPAI
;
A
#
# COMPACT_ATOMS: atom_id res chain seq x y z
N MET A 1 -19.76 -51.30 23.91
CA MET A 1 -20.47 -51.36 22.62
C MET A 1 -20.33 -49.99 21.96
N ARG A 2 -19.52 -49.94 20.89
CA ARG A 2 -19.32 -48.89 19.86
C ARG A 2 -19.45 -47.40 20.24
N LEU A 3 -18.30 -46.74 20.39
CA LEU A 3 -18.13 -45.31 20.09
C LEU A 3 -17.99 -45.18 18.56
N ALA A 4 -18.86 -44.39 17.95
CA ALA A 4 -18.82 -44.11 16.52
C ALA A 4 -17.85 -42.96 16.24
N ASP A 5 -16.96 -43.26 15.31
CA ASP A 5 -15.96 -42.44 14.66
C ASP A 5 -16.64 -41.57 13.57
N THR A 6 -16.37 -40.26 13.54
CA THR A 6 -16.45 -39.45 12.32
C THR A 6 -15.52 -38.22 12.43
N ALA A 7 -14.24 -38.41 12.16
CA ALA A 7 -13.35 -37.32 11.79
C ALA A 7 -13.77 -36.75 10.43
N VAL A 8 -14.44 -35.59 10.41
CA VAL A 8 -14.74 -34.85 9.19
C VAL A 8 -13.50 -34.03 8.81
N ALA A 9 -12.72 -34.55 7.87
CA ALA A 9 -11.65 -33.81 7.22
C ALA A 9 -12.24 -32.84 6.19
N HIS A 10 -12.31 -31.54 6.54
CA HIS A 10 -12.63 -30.50 5.57
C HIS A 10 -11.37 -30.16 4.74
N SER A 11 -11.17 -30.93 3.66
CA SER A 11 -10.21 -30.63 2.62
C SER A 11 -10.80 -29.57 1.68
N CYS A 12 -10.44 -28.31 1.88
CA CYS A 12 -10.73 -27.24 0.92
C CYS A 12 -9.61 -27.21 -0.13
N ALA A 13 -9.80 -27.96 -1.21
CA ALA A 13 -8.99 -27.79 -2.43
C ALA A 13 -9.33 -26.42 -3.05
N VAL A 14 -8.44 -25.44 -2.87
CA VAL A 14 -8.50 -24.17 -3.62
C VAL A 14 -7.98 -24.43 -5.03
N SER A 15 -8.89 -24.68 -5.97
CA SER A 15 -8.60 -24.67 -7.40
C SER A 15 -8.13 -23.28 -7.81
N SER A 16 -6.83 -23.11 -7.97
CA SER A 16 -6.22 -21.92 -8.58
C SER A 16 -6.56 -21.92 -10.08
N ALA A 17 -7.69 -21.31 -10.43
CA ALA A 17 -7.99 -20.95 -11.81
C ALA A 17 -7.14 -19.72 -12.17
N SER A 18 -6.16 -19.93 -13.04
CA SER A 18 -5.40 -18.87 -13.69
C SER A 18 -6.33 -18.02 -14.55
N ALA A 19 -6.89 -16.95 -13.96
CA ALA A 19 -7.59 -15.94 -14.72
C ALA A 19 -6.54 -15.04 -15.38
N SER A 20 -6.22 -15.35 -16.64
CA SER A 20 -5.62 -14.43 -17.59
C SER A 20 -6.60 -13.28 -17.84
N ALA A 21 -6.76 -12.39 -16.88
CA ALA A 21 -7.45 -11.13 -17.08
C ALA A 21 -6.42 -10.14 -17.61
N SER A 22 -6.40 -9.98 -18.93
CA SER A 22 -5.93 -8.74 -19.56
C SER A 22 -6.89 -7.62 -19.17
N GLY A 23 -6.89 -7.26 -17.88
CA GLY A 23 -7.47 -6.03 -17.41
C GLY A 23 -6.52 -4.94 -17.83
N ALA A 24 -6.92 -4.13 -18.81
CA ALA A 24 -6.35 -2.80 -18.93
C ALA A 24 -6.46 -2.18 -17.54
N GLU A 25 -5.32 -2.05 -16.85
CA GLU A 25 -5.28 -1.35 -15.57
C GLU A 25 -5.85 0.03 -15.86
N GLN A 26 -7.07 0.27 -15.38
CA GLN A 26 -7.64 1.59 -15.32
C GLN A 26 -6.76 2.33 -14.31
N LEU A 27 -5.64 2.87 -14.79
CA LEU A 27 -4.77 3.75 -14.03
C LEU A 27 -5.69 4.87 -13.56
N THR A 28 -6.06 4.82 -12.29
CA THR A 28 -6.80 5.91 -11.67
C THR A 28 -5.87 7.10 -11.77
N SER A 29 -6.21 8.04 -12.65
CA SER A 29 -5.43 9.24 -12.88
C SER A 29 -5.54 10.11 -11.63
N VAL A 30 -4.67 9.88 -10.65
CA VAL A 30 -4.61 10.65 -9.42
C VAL A 30 -3.73 11.87 -9.64
N THR A 31 -4.29 13.05 -9.44
CA THR A 31 -3.59 14.32 -9.54
C THR A 31 -2.75 14.60 -8.29
N ARG A 32 -1.69 15.40 -8.46
CA ARG A 32 -0.86 15.89 -7.34
C ARG A 32 -1.69 16.62 -6.26
N GLY A 33 -2.76 17.30 -6.65
CA GLY A 33 -3.69 17.99 -5.76
C GLY A 33 -4.49 17.02 -4.89
N GLU A 34 -5.00 15.94 -5.48
CA GLU A 34 -5.72 14.88 -4.75
C GLU A 34 -4.81 14.17 -3.75
N VAL A 35 -3.55 13.88 -4.11
CA VAL A 35 -2.58 13.30 -3.17
C VAL A 35 -2.33 14.24 -1.98
N ARG A 36 -2.16 15.54 -2.21
CA ARG A 36 -1.99 16.52 -1.12
C ARG A 36 -3.21 16.58 -0.20
N THR A 37 -4.41 16.51 -0.78
CA THR A 37 -5.67 16.42 -0.01
C THR A 37 -5.73 15.15 0.82
N MET A 38 -5.34 13.99 0.25
CA MET A 38 -5.24 12.73 0.99
C MET A 38 -4.27 12.83 2.17
N MET A 39 -3.08 13.42 1.96
CA MET A 39 -2.11 13.63 3.03
C MET A 39 -2.66 14.51 4.16
N LEU A 40 -3.50 15.51 3.86
CA LEU A 40 -4.17 16.32 4.89
C LEU A 40 -5.09 15.46 5.77
N TYR A 41 -5.89 14.59 5.15
CA TYR A 41 -6.77 13.68 5.89
C TYR A 41 -5.99 12.68 6.72
N LEU A 42 -4.91 12.10 6.18
CA LEU A 42 -4.03 11.18 6.91
C LEU A 42 -3.38 11.85 8.12
N ARG A 43 -2.89 13.09 7.99
CA ARG A 43 -2.34 13.86 9.14
C ARG A 43 -3.40 14.04 10.23
N LYS A 44 -4.62 14.45 9.86
CA LYS A 44 -5.73 14.62 10.81
C LYS A 44 -6.15 13.30 11.47
N ALA A 45 -6.14 12.20 10.72
CA ALA A 45 -6.42 10.87 11.25
C ALA A 45 -5.35 10.45 12.27
N ARG A 46 -4.07 10.68 11.96
CA ARG A 46 -2.95 10.42 12.88
C ARG A 46 -3.08 11.21 14.18
N GLU A 47 -3.35 12.51 14.09
CA GLU A 47 -3.54 13.38 15.27
C GLU A 47 -4.67 12.89 16.15
N ARG A 48 -5.80 12.47 15.54
CA ARG A 48 -6.91 11.86 16.28
C ARG A 48 -6.51 10.55 16.93
N ALA A 49 -5.80 9.67 16.22
CA ALA A 49 -5.33 8.41 16.78
C ALA A 49 -4.42 8.63 17.99
N ILE A 50 -3.50 9.61 17.93
CA ILE A 50 -2.65 10.03 19.06
C ILE A 50 -3.53 10.47 20.24
N ALA A 51 -4.45 11.40 20.01
CA ALA A 51 -5.30 11.93 21.07
C ALA A 51 -6.17 10.86 21.76
N ILE A 52 -6.60 9.82 21.02
CA ILE A 52 -7.36 8.69 21.59
C ILE A 52 -6.42 7.77 22.37
N ARG A 53 -5.23 7.45 21.82
CA ARG A 53 -4.24 6.59 22.46
C ARG A 53 -3.79 7.16 23.79
N ASP A 54 -3.53 8.47 23.84
CA ASP A 54 -3.06 9.15 25.06
C ASP A 54 -4.11 9.13 26.20
N ARG A 55 -5.38 8.84 25.87
CA ARG A 55 -6.48 8.65 26.84
C ARG A 55 -6.83 7.18 27.05
N SER A 56 -6.19 6.27 26.33
CA SER A 56 -6.47 4.84 26.42
C SER A 56 -5.76 4.23 27.63
N PRO A 57 -6.33 3.20 28.27
CA PRO A 57 -5.64 2.47 29.33
C PRO A 57 -4.34 1.84 28.81
N GLY A 58 -3.25 2.01 29.56
CA GLY A 58 -1.96 1.41 29.24
C GLY A 58 -2.02 -0.12 29.22
N GLY A 59 -1.29 -0.74 28.29
CA GLY A 59 -1.30 -2.17 28.02
C GLY A 59 -2.58 -2.66 27.34
N SER A 60 -3.52 -1.78 26.99
CA SER A 60 -4.75 -2.20 26.33
C SER A 60 -4.49 -2.61 24.87
N TYR A 61 -5.32 -3.52 24.37
CA TYR A 61 -5.34 -3.84 22.94
C TYR A 61 -5.54 -2.58 22.08
N LEU A 62 -6.39 -1.66 22.53
CA LEU A 62 -6.64 -0.40 21.84
C LEU A 62 -5.38 0.46 21.74
N GLU A 63 -4.60 0.60 22.81
CA GLU A 63 -3.32 1.32 22.77
C GLU A 63 -2.35 0.69 21.74
N SER A 64 -2.26 -0.65 21.72
CA SER A 64 -1.40 -1.37 20.80
C SER A 64 -1.84 -1.19 19.33
N VAL A 65 -3.14 -1.26 19.07
CA VAL A 65 -3.71 -1.02 17.73
C VAL A 65 -3.44 0.42 17.31
N LEU A 66 -3.74 1.40 18.17
CA LEU A 66 -3.54 2.82 17.85
C LEU A 66 -2.07 3.14 17.60
N THR A 67 -1.14 2.55 18.37
CA THR A 67 0.30 2.69 18.13
C THR A 67 0.67 2.22 16.74
N ARG A 68 0.27 0.99 16.37
CA ARG A 68 0.52 0.46 15.02
C ARG A 68 -0.12 1.30 13.92
N THR A 69 -1.34 1.81 14.14
CA THR A 69 -2.03 2.69 13.20
C THR A 69 -1.29 4.02 13.01
N ILE A 70 -0.80 4.63 14.10
CA ILE A 70 -0.01 5.87 14.04
C ILE A 70 1.28 5.66 13.24
N ASP A 71 1.97 4.55 13.49
CA ASP A 71 3.21 4.20 12.79
C ASP A 71 2.94 3.96 11.30
N GLY A 72 1.89 3.22 10.97
CA GLY A 72 1.47 2.97 9.58
C GLY A 72 1.15 4.25 8.83
N ILE A 73 0.33 5.14 9.41
CA ILE A 73 -0.01 6.43 8.78
C ILE A 73 1.24 7.31 8.62
N SER A 74 2.17 7.26 9.57
CA SER A 74 3.43 8.04 9.47
C SER A 74 4.32 7.56 8.32
N LEU A 75 4.39 6.23 8.12
CA LEU A 75 5.09 5.63 7.00
C LEU A 75 4.45 6.02 5.67
N GLU A 76 3.13 5.88 5.55
CA GLU A 76 2.40 6.24 4.32
C GLU A 76 2.57 7.73 3.97
N LEU A 77 2.49 8.62 4.95
CA LEU A 77 2.75 10.04 4.74
C LEU A 77 4.16 10.30 4.20
N SER A 78 5.16 9.57 4.71
CA SER A 78 6.55 9.69 4.26
C SER A 78 6.73 9.17 2.83
N GLN A 79 6.07 8.07 2.48
CA GLN A 79 6.07 7.52 1.13
C GLN A 79 5.41 8.48 0.13
N LEU A 80 4.26 9.06 0.49
CA LEU A 80 3.59 10.05 -0.36
C LEU A 80 4.44 11.30 -0.54
N ASP A 81 5.11 11.77 0.50
CA ASP A 81 6.02 12.92 0.41
C ASP A 81 7.22 12.61 -0.51
N TYR A 82 7.80 11.41 -0.38
CA TYR A 82 8.85 10.93 -1.28
C TYR A 82 8.39 10.87 -2.74
N LEU A 83 7.21 10.30 -3.02
CA LEU A 83 6.68 10.20 -4.39
C LEU A 83 6.34 11.58 -4.99
N LEU A 84 5.91 12.53 -4.16
CA LEU A 84 5.65 13.90 -4.60
C LEU A 84 6.94 14.68 -4.90
N THR A 85 8.01 14.41 -4.17
CA THR A 85 9.31 15.10 -4.32
C THR A 85 10.18 14.46 -5.41
N SER A 86 10.03 13.16 -5.62
CA SER A 86 10.71 12.41 -6.67
C SER A 86 10.08 12.72 -8.03
N GLN A 87 10.70 13.60 -8.81
CA GLN A 87 10.35 13.72 -10.23
C GLN A 87 10.67 12.37 -10.91
N PRO A 88 9.75 11.80 -11.72
CA PRO A 88 10.09 10.59 -12.47
C PRO A 88 11.32 10.88 -13.31
N VAL A 89 12.38 10.10 -13.08
CA VAL A 89 13.60 10.16 -13.90
C VAL A 89 13.16 9.74 -15.29
N ASP A 90 13.08 10.71 -16.19
CA ASP A 90 12.66 10.48 -17.56
C ASP A 90 13.68 9.56 -18.23
N PRO A 91 13.38 8.27 -18.46
CA PRO A 91 14.36 7.32 -19.00
C PRO A 91 14.77 7.69 -20.43
N SER A 92 14.01 8.57 -21.09
CA SER A 92 14.28 9.06 -22.44
C SER A 92 15.47 10.01 -22.53
N ARG A 93 15.98 10.58 -21.43
CA ARG A 93 17.07 11.56 -21.49
C ARG A 93 18.45 10.95 -21.76
N ASN A 94 18.56 9.62 -21.72
CA ASN A 94 19.82 8.89 -21.90
C ASN A 94 19.95 8.20 -23.27
N SER A 95 18.92 8.25 -24.13
CA SER A 95 19.00 7.73 -25.50
C SER A 95 19.38 8.84 -26.49
N SER A 96 20.45 9.59 -26.18
CA SER A 96 21.15 10.33 -27.24
C SER A 96 21.64 9.29 -28.24
N THR A 97 20.89 9.12 -29.32
CA THR A 97 21.18 8.28 -30.46
C THR A 97 22.43 8.84 -31.11
N ARG A 98 23.60 8.50 -30.57
CA ARG A 98 24.89 8.64 -31.24
C ARG A 98 24.90 7.61 -32.36
N ARG A 99 24.14 7.88 -33.42
CA ARG A 99 24.25 7.14 -34.68
C ARG A 99 25.67 7.39 -35.18
N MET A 100 26.52 6.37 -35.10
CA MET A 100 27.80 6.35 -35.79
C MET A 100 27.53 6.55 -37.29
N ARG A 101 28.08 7.61 -37.88
CA ARG A 101 28.13 7.75 -39.33
C ARG A 101 29.33 6.96 -39.86
N PRO A 102 29.17 6.10 -40.87
CA PRO A 102 30.30 5.48 -41.56
C PRO A 102 31.13 6.57 -42.25
N ALA A 103 32.45 6.41 -42.23
CA ALA A 103 33.36 7.22 -43.04
C ALA A 103 33.18 6.82 -44.51
N ILE A 104 33.03 7.83 -45.38
CA ILE A 104 33.09 7.69 -46.84
C ILE A 104 34.57 7.69 -47.23
#